data_AF-A0A6I9T389-F1
#
_entry.id   AF-A0A6I9T389-F1
#
_cell.length_a   1.000
_cell.length_b   1.000
_cell.length_c   1.000
_cell.angle_alpha   90.00
_cell.angle_beta   90.00
_cell.angle_gamma   90.00
#
_symmetry.space_group_name_H-M   'P 1'
#
loop_
_entity.id
_entity.type
_entity.pdbx_description
1 polymer ?
#
loop_
_entity_poly.entity_id
_entity_poly.type
_entity_poly.pdbx_seq_one_letter_code
_entity_poly.pdbx_strand_id
1 'polypeptide(L)'
;MLQAAVVVAAQSPPCFAAVRAAASKRPPSQTPKRTQRQKPTTIATQGFGGKKKDPVWQCVQNCGACCKLDKGPTFPSPDEIFDDPSDIQLYKSLVGEDGWCIHYDKSSRKCSIYAERPYFCRVEPEVFDTLYGIDKKKFNKEACSCCVDTIKAVYGTQSEELEKFNHAVWSSSSR
;
A
#
# COMPACT_ATOMS: atom_id res chain seq x y z
N MET A 1 -41.22 15.34 -4.64
CA MET A 1 -40.66 13.99 -4.40
C MET A 1 -39.16 14.19 -4.16
N LEU A 2 -38.74 14.26 -2.89
CA LEU A 2 -37.34 14.52 -2.52
C LEU A 2 -36.50 13.27 -2.79
N GLN A 3 -35.41 13.41 -3.54
CA GLN A 3 -34.44 12.35 -3.80
C GLN A 3 -33.69 12.00 -2.51
N ALA A 4 -33.73 10.74 -2.10
CA ALA A 4 -32.81 10.20 -1.10
C ALA A 4 -31.55 9.72 -1.82
N ALA A 5 -30.50 10.54 -1.81
CA ALA A 5 -29.16 10.11 -2.20
C ALA A 5 -28.63 9.15 -1.13
N VAL A 6 -28.54 7.86 -1.47
CA VAL A 6 -27.90 6.85 -0.63
C VAL A 6 -26.40 7.07 -0.71
N VAL A 7 -25.82 7.63 0.35
CA VAL A 7 -24.37 7.78 0.49
C VAL A 7 -23.79 6.39 0.77
N VAL A 8 -23.26 5.74 -0.26
CA VAL A 8 -22.51 4.48 -0.10
C VAL A 8 -21.16 4.84 0.52
N ALA A 9 -20.94 4.37 1.75
CA ALA A 9 -19.65 4.49 2.40
C ALA A 9 -18.59 3.76 1.56
N ALA A 10 -17.57 4.50 1.10
CA ALA A 10 -16.43 3.95 0.37
C ALA A 10 -15.66 2.98 1.29
N GLN A 11 -15.92 1.69 1.11
CA GLN A 11 -15.18 0.61 1.75
C GLN A 11 -13.83 0.49 1.07
N SER A 12 -12.75 0.53 1.85
CA SER A 12 -11.39 0.54 1.32
C SER A 12 -11.02 -0.85 0.76
N PRO A 13 -10.48 -0.91 -0.46
CA PRO A 13 -9.97 -2.14 -1.06
C PRO A 13 -8.83 -2.77 -0.22
N PRO A 14 -8.53 -4.07 -0.38
CA PRO A 14 -7.67 -4.88 0.48
C PRO A 14 -6.22 -4.41 0.54
N CYS A 15 -5.76 -3.61 -0.42
CA CYS A 15 -4.45 -2.94 -0.35
C CYS A 15 -4.45 -1.70 0.59
N PHE A 16 -5.62 -1.20 0.99
CA PHE A 16 -5.80 0.09 1.70
C PHE A 16 -6.69 0.03 2.95
N ALA A 17 -7.19 -1.14 3.35
CA ALA A 17 -8.03 -1.30 4.55
C ALA A 17 -7.34 -0.87 5.87
N ALA A 18 -6.01 -0.65 5.88
CA ALA A 18 -5.24 -0.36 7.10
C ALA A 18 -4.94 1.14 7.36
N VAL A 19 -5.22 2.09 6.45
CA VAL A 19 -4.63 3.45 6.53
C VAL A 19 -5.55 4.52 7.14
N ARG A 20 -6.87 4.35 7.11
CA ARG A 20 -7.81 5.43 7.53
C ARG A 20 -8.03 5.58 9.04
N ALA A 21 -7.56 4.66 9.89
CA ALA A 21 -7.75 4.79 11.34
C ALA A 21 -6.83 5.82 12.02
N ALA A 22 -5.82 6.35 11.32
CA ALA A 22 -4.75 7.14 11.94
C ALA A 22 -4.74 8.64 11.59
N ALA A 23 -5.67 9.15 10.78
CA ALA A 23 -5.65 10.56 10.32
C ALA A 23 -6.76 11.45 10.90
N SER A 24 -7.76 10.89 11.60
CA SER A 24 -8.90 11.67 12.12
C SER A 24 -9.16 11.43 13.60
N LYS A 25 -8.19 11.77 14.46
CA LYS A 25 -8.47 12.15 15.87
C LYS A 25 -7.49 13.23 16.32
N ARG A 26 -7.80 14.50 16.00
CA ARG A 26 -7.34 15.65 16.79
C ARG A 26 -8.12 15.64 18.11
N PRO A 27 -7.50 15.47 19.29
CA PRO A 27 -8.17 15.78 20.54
C PRO A 27 -8.22 17.30 20.73
N PRO A 28 -9.33 17.89 21.20
CA PRO A 28 -9.36 19.30 21.56
C PRO A 28 -8.48 19.56 22.80
N SER A 29 -7.72 20.65 22.70
CA SER A 29 -6.92 21.27 23.76
C SER A 29 -7.79 21.65 24.96
N GLN A 30 -7.48 21.12 26.16
CA GLN A 30 -7.86 21.73 27.44
C GLN A 30 -6.73 21.52 28.48
N THR A 31 -6.20 22.63 28.98
CA THR A 31 -5.34 22.72 30.19
C THR A 31 -6.19 23.16 31.41
N PRO A 32 -5.67 23.22 32.64
CA PRO A 32 -5.50 22.09 33.56
C PRO A 32 -6.28 22.30 34.88
N LYS A 33 -6.69 21.23 35.57
CA LYS A 33 -7.02 21.31 37.02
C LYS A 33 -6.31 20.20 37.80
N ARG A 34 -5.50 20.68 38.73
CA ARG A 34 -4.70 19.99 39.75
C ARG A 34 -5.61 19.36 40.80
N THR A 35 -5.45 18.06 41.04
CA THR A 35 -5.65 17.47 42.38
C THR A 35 -4.79 16.23 42.58
N GLN A 36 -4.43 16.05 43.83
CA GLN A 36 -3.31 15.29 44.38
C GLN A 36 -3.60 13.79 44.53
N ARG A 37 -2.50 13.03 44.64
CA ARG A 37 -2.28 11.81 45.46
C ARG A 37 -2.30 10.41 44.82
N GLN A 38 -1.12 9.81 45.00
CA GLN A 38 -0.78 8.48 45.51
C GLN A 38 -0.47 7.34 44.51
N LYS A 39 0.81 6.99 44.58
CA LYS A 39 1.57 5.90 43.97
C LYS A 39 1.01 4.53 44.39
N PRO A 40 1.01 3.56 43.48
CA PRO A 40 1.54 2.25 43.84
C PRO A 40 2.74 1.89 42.95
N THR A 41 3.78 1.39 43.62
CA THR A 41 4.92 0.68 43.06
C THR A 41 4.46 -0.52 42.24
N THR A 42 4.76 -0.51 40.94
CA THR A 42 4.79 -1.73 40.12
C THR A 42 6.19 -1.92 39.56
N ILE A 43 6.60 -3.18 39.66
CA ILE A 43 7.90 -3.76 39.42
C ILE A 43 8.39 -3.41 38.01
N ALA A 44 9.62 -2.90 37.93
CA ALA A 44 10.30 -2.64 36.67
C ALA A 44 10.51 -3.97 35.93
N THR A 45 9.64 -4.26 34.96
CA THR A 45 9.94 -5.27 33.93
C THR A 45 10.89 -4.60 32.94
N GLN A 46 12.11 -5.11 32.91
CA GLN A 46 13.19 -4.69 32.04
C GLN A 46 12.79 -4.95 30.58
N GLY A 47 12.12 -3.98 29.96
CA GLY A 47 11.69 -4.04 28.56
C GLY A 47 12.89 -3.86 27.64
N PHE A 48 13.20 -4.88 26.84
CA PHE A 48 14.17 -4.82 25.75
C PHE A 48 13.77 -3.72 24.76
N GLY A 49 14.37 -2.53 24.92
CA GLY A 49 14.18 -1.34 24.08
C GLY A 49 14.86 -1.47 22.71
N GLY A 50 14.67 -2.58 22.00
CA GLY A 50 15.07 -2.70 20.62
C GLY A 50 14.22 -1.75 19.77
N LYS A 51 14.83 -0.73 19.16
CA LYS A 51 14.16 0.07 18.13
C LYS A 51 13.68 -0.90 17.05
N LYS A 52 12.37 -1.06 16.90
CA LYS A 52 11.79 -1.84 15.80
C LYS A 52 12.26 -1.18 14.51
N LYS A 53 13.01 -1.91 13.69
CA LYS A 53 13.37 -1.45 12.35
C LYS A 53 12.10 -1.55 11.50
N ASP A 54 11.82 -0.52 10.71
CA ASP A 54 10.76 -0.56 9.71
C ASP A 54 11.33 -1.10 8.38
N PRO A 55 10.52 -1.79 7.56
CA PRO A 55 10.95 -2.22 6.24
C PRO A 55 11.18 -1.00 5.34
N VAL A 56 12.17 -1.08 4.46
CA VAL A 56 12.42 -0.07 3.41
C VAL A 56 11.98 -0.67 2.09
N TRP A 57 11.00 -0.03 1.46
CA TRP A 57 10.45 -0.52 0.20
C TRP A 57 11.49 -0.45 -0.91
N GLN A 58 11.55 -1.51 -1.70
CA GLN A 58 12.25 -1.53 -2.97
C GLN A 58 11.59 -2.51 -3.93
N CYS A 59 11.71 -2.25 -5.23
CA CYS A 59 11.31 -3.20 -6.25
C CYS A 59 12.33 -4.34 -6.35
N VAL A 60 11.85 -5.58 -6.41
CA VAL A 60 12.70 -6.76 -6.65
C VAL A 60 12.61 -7.20 -8.11
N GLN A 61 13.75 -7.59 -8.67
CA GLN A 61 13.84 -8.08 -10.04
C GLN A 61 13.09 -9.42 -10.20
N ASN A 62 12.58 -9.68 -11.40
CA ASN A 62 11.91 -10.94 -11.77
C ASN A 62 10.67 -11.28 -10.92
N CYS A 63 10.04 -10.29 -10.27
CA CYS A 63 8.74 -10.48 -9.59
C CYS A 63 7.57 -10.28 -10.56
N GLY A 64 7.37 -9.06 -11.08
CA GLY A 64 6.30 -8.79 -12.05
C GLY A 64 4.87 -8.81 -11.50
N ALA A 65 4.63 -9.07 -10.22
CA ALA A 65 3.28 -9.16 -9.64
C ALA A 65 2.42 -7.90 -9.88
N CYS A 66 3.04 -6.70 -9.84
CA CYS A 66 2.36 -5.43 -10.12
C CYS A 66 1.85 -5.32 -11.56
N CYS A 67 2.35 -6.14 -12.49
CA CYS A 67 1.90 -6.17 -13.88
C CYS A 67 0.67 -7.06 -14.09
N LYS A 68 0.21 -7.83 -13.09
CA LYS A 68 -1.13 -8.40 -13.13
C LYS A 68 -2.12 -7.29 -12.79
N LEU A 69 -2.73 -6.69 -13.80
CA LEU A 69 -3.57 -5.50 -13.63
C LEU A 69 -4.99 -5.85 -13.22
N ASP A 70 -5.57 -6.89 -13.82
CA ASP A 70 -6.84 -7.46 -13.38
C ASP A 70 -6.59 -8.53 -12.31
N LYS A 71 -6.95 -8.22 -11.06
CA LYS A 71 -6.78 -9.10 -9.89
C LYS A 71 -8.12 -9.52 -9.28
N GLY A 72 -9.22 -9.32 -10.00
CA GLY A 72 -10.57 -9.60 -9.53
C GLY A 72 -11.10 -8.58 -8.51
N PRO A 73 -12.34 -8.80 -8.02
CA PRO A 73 -13.12 -7.81 -7.29
C PRO A 73 -12.63 -7.56 -5.87
N THR A 74 -11.69 -8.37 -5.38
CA THR A 74 -11.05 -8.07 -4.12
C THR A 74 -10.25 -6.79 -4.27
N PHE A 75 -9.52 -6.56 -5.36
CA PHE A 75 -8.71 -5.35 -5.54
C PHE A 75 -9.54 -4.16 -6.06
N PRO A 76 -9.12 -2.90 -5.81
CA PRO A 76 -9.80 -1.74 -6.36
C PRO A 76 -9.78 -1.78 -7.88
N SER A 77 -10.90 -1.41 -8.48
CA SER A 77 -11.00 -1.12 -9.90
C SER A 77 -10.32 0.21 -10.25
N PRO A 78 -9.95 0.42 -11.53
CA PRO A 78 -9.37 1.70 -11.97
C PRO A 78 -10.29 2.89 -11.69
N ASP A 79 -11.59 2.69 -11.83
CA ASP A 79 -12.63 3.70 -11.56
C ASP A 79 -12.74 4.08 -10.07
N GLU A 80 -12.16 3.28 -9.16
CA GLU A 80 -12.05 3.59 -7.73
C GLU A 80 -10.72 4.25 -7.35
N ILE A 81 -9.70 4.15 -8.21
CA ILE A 81 -8.33 4.65 -7.94
C ILE A 81 -8.12 6.02 -8.57
N PHE A 82 -8.63 6.24 -9.77
CA PHE A 82 -8.32 7.42 -10.57
C PHE A 82 -9.51 8.35 -10.65
N ASP A 83 -9.27 9.63 -10.39
CA ASP A 83 -10.26 10.69 -10.63
C ASP A 83 -10.25 11.16 -12.09
N ASP A 84 -9.12 11.06 -12.81
CA ASP A 84 -8.98 11.44 -14.21
C ASP A 84 -9.48 10.33 -15.15
N PRO A 85 -10.49 10.58 -16.00
CA PRO A 85 -10.96 9.61 -16.99
C PRO A 85 -9.87 9.13 -17.97
N SER A 86 -8.87 9.97 -18.25
CA SER A 86 -7.75 9.64 -19.14
C SER A 86 -6.86 8.55 -18.53
N ASP A 87 -6.63 8.60 -17.21
CA ASP A 87 -5.87 7.58 -16.49
C ASP A 87 -6.64 6.26 -16.40
N ILE A 88 -7.96 6.32 -16.20
CA ILE A 88 -8.83 5.14 -16.24
C ILE A 88 -8.74 4.47 -17.62
N GLN A 89 -8.84 5.25 -18.70
CA GLN A 89 -8.74 4.74 -20.07
C GLN A 89 -7.36 4.16 -20.35
N LEU A 90 -6.30 4.86 -19.94
CA LEU A 90 -4.94 4.38 -20.10
C LEU A 90 -4.72 3.07 -19.35
N TYR A 91 -5.12 2.97 -18.07
CA TYR A 91 -5.04 1.73 -17.31
C TYR A 91 -5.77 0.59 -18.02
N LYS A 92 -7.03 0.82 -18.44
CA LYS A 92 -7.85 -0.20 -19.13
C LYS A 92 -7.20 -0.64 -20.44
N SER A 93 -6.59 0.28 -21.19
CA SER A 93 -5.89 -0.04 -22.44
C SER A 93 -4.65 -0.92 -22.25
N LEU A 94 -4.06 -0.90 -21.05
CA LEU A 94 -2.90 -1.72 -20.72
C LEU A 94 -3.28 -3.15 -20.30
N VAL A 95 -4.54 -3.43 -19.97
CA VAL A 95 -4.99 -4.77 -19.53
C VAL A 95 -5.21 -5.67 -20.75
N GLY A 96 -4.39 -6.71 -20.88
CA GLY A 96 -4.57 -7.75 -21.88
C GLY A 96 -5.72 -8.70 -21.54
N GLU A 97 -6.11 -9.54 -22.50
CA GLU A 97 -7.23 -10.49 -22.36
C GLU A 97 -7.08 -11.47 -21.18
N ASP A 98 -5.83 -11.74 -20.79
CA ASP A 98 -5.48 -12.61 -19.67
C ASP A 98 -5.32 -11.86 -18.34
N GLY A 99 -5.69 -10.57 -18.30
CA GLY A 99 -5.60 -9.70 -17.14
C GLY A 99 -4.18 -9.20 -16.81
N TRP A 100 -3.17 -9.55 -17.61
CA TRP A 100 -1.80 -9.03 -17.46
C TRP A 100 -1.60 -7.76 -18.29
N CYS A 101 -0.66 -6.92 -17.88
CA CYS A 101 -0.26 -5.76 -18.68
C CYS A 101 0.28 -6.23 -20.04
N ILE A 102 -0.18 -5.62 -21.13
CA ILE A 102 0.25 -5.94 -22.51
C ILE A 102 1.76 -5.73 -22.73
N HIS A 103 2.40 -4.88 -21.91
CA HIS A 103 3.84 -4.64 -21.96
C HIS A 103 4.66 -5.55 -21.04
N TYR A 104 4.01 -6.46 -20.30
CA TYR A 104 4.71 -7.40 -19.44
C TYR A 104 5.16 -8.63 -20.24
N ASP A 105 6.48 -8.74 -20.43
CA ASP A 105 7.08 -9.93 -21.01
C ASP A 105 7.18 -11.02 -19.94
N LYS A 106 6.34 -12.05 -20.06
CA LYS A 106 6.26 -13.15 -19.07
C LYS A 106 7.52 -14.02 -19.03
N SER A 107 8.28 -14.08 -20.12
CA SER A 107 9.47 -14.93 -20.24
C SER A 107 10.64 -14.37 -19.44
N SER A 108 10.93 -13.09 -19.63
CA SER A 108 11.98 -12.32 -18.96
C SER A 108 11.52 -11.71 -17.64
N ARG A 109 10.20 -11.66 -17.41
CA ARG A 109 9.55 -11.03 -16.25
C ARG A 109 9.88 -9.55 -16.13
N LYS A 110 9.87 -8.85 -17.27
CA LYS A 110 10.20 -7.42 -17.38
C LYS A 110 9.10 -6.66 -18.12
N CYS A 111 8.98 -5.37 -17.82
CA CYS A 111 8.15 -4.46 -18.58
C CYS A 111 8.93 -3.92 -19.77
N SER A 112 8.39 -4.06 -20.99
CA SER A 112 9.05 -3.58 -22.22
C SER A 112 9.16 -2.06 -22.29
N ILE A 113 8.28 -1.34 -21.59
CA ILE A 113 8.28 0.13 -21.49
C ILE A 113 8.77 0.62 -20.11
N TYR A 114 9.69 -0.10 -19.44
CA TYR A 114 10.03 0.16 -18.04
C TYR A 114 10.38 1.64 -17.72
N ALA A 115 11.12 2.29 -18.63
CA ALA A 115 11.51 3.69 -18.51
C ALA A 115 10.34 4.66 -18.73
N GLU A 116 9.41 4.31 -19.61
CA GLU A 116 8.26 5.12 -20.05
C GLU A 116 6.96 4.75 -19.33
N ARG A 117 7.04 3.90 -18.29
CA ARG A 117 5.86 3.48 -17.52
C ARG A 117 5.03 4.69 -17.08
N PRO A 118 3.69 4.60 -17.20
CA PRO A 118 2.79 5.59 -16.62
C PRO A 118 3.09 5.81 -15.14
N TYR A 119 2.83 7.01 -14.64
CA TYR A 119 3.17 7.37 -13.26
C TYR A 119 2.53 6.42 -12.25
N PHE A 120 1.28 6.00 -12.46
CA PHE A 120 0.57 5.08 -11.58
C PHE A 120 1.16 3.65 -11.55
N CYS A 121 2.02 3.29 -12.51
CA CYS A 121 2.77 2.04 -12.47
C CYS A 121 4.05 2.14 -11.62
N ARG A 122 4.38 3.34 -11.09
CA ARG A 122 5.55 3.59 -10.26
C ARG A 122 5.16 3.58 -8.79
N VAL A 123 5.88 2.79 -8.02
CA VAL A 123 5.71 2.74 -6.57
C VAL A 123 6.67 3.75 -5.97
N GLU A 124 6.24 5.00 -5.98
CA GLU A 124 7.00 6.17 -5.53
C GLU A 124 6.18 6.95 -4.49
N PRO A 125 6.82 7.64 -3.53
CA PRO A 125 6.12 8.36 -2.47
C PRO A 125 5.10 9.38 -3.00
N GLU A 126 5.46 10.12 -4.04
CA GLU A 126 4.62 11.16 -4.65
C GLU A 126 3.36 10.57 -5.31
N VAL A 127 3.49 9.40 -5.92
CA VAL A 127 2.35 8.68 -6.54
C VAL A 127 1.41 8.18 -5.46
N PHE A 128 1.95 7.66 -4.34
CA PHE A 128 1.15 7.17 -3.22
C PHE A 128 0.43 8.29 -2.46
N ASP A 129 1.07 9.45 -2.34
CA ASP A 129 0.46 10.66 -1.80
C ASP A 129 -0.70 11.11 -2.70
N THR A 130 -0.47 11.20 -4.00
CA THR A 130 -1.47 11.66 -4.99
C THR A 130 -2.68 10.72 -5.09
N LEU A 131 -2.44 9.43 -5.29
CA LEU A 131 -3.52 8.46 -5.56
C LEU A 131 -4.25 7.99 -4.29
N TYR A 132 -3.58 7.99 -3.13
CA TYR A 132 -4.11 7.34 -1.93
C TYR A 132 -4.07 8.23 -0.68
N GLY A 133 -3.52 9.45 -0.76
CA GLY A 133 -3.36 10.33 0.40
C GLY A 133 -2.37 9.78 1.44
N ILE A 134 -1.39 8.99 1.01
CA ILE A 134 -0.40 8.37 1.89
C ILE A 134 0.84 9.27 2.01
N ASP A 135 1.01 9.85 3.19
CA ASP A 135 2.19 10.66 3.53
C ASP A 135 3.50 9.86 3.34
N LYS A 136 4.54 10.55 2.86
CA LYS A 136 5.87 9.97 2.59
C LYS A 136 6.48 9.21 3.78
N LYS A 137 6.15 9.57 5.03
CA LYS A 137 6.61 8.87 6.23
C LYS A 137 5.98 7.48 6.39
N LYS A 138 4.79 7.27 5.82
CA LYS A 138 4.09 5.98 5.80
C LYS A 138 4.37 5.18 4.54
N PHE A 139 4.90 5.81 3.48
CA PHE A 139 5.15 5.19 2.18
C PHE A 139 5.76 3.79 2.28
N ASN A 140 6.91 3.63 2.93
CA ASN A 140 7.60 2.34 2.98
C ASN A 140 6.72 1.21 3.54
N LYS A 141 6.00 1.50 4.63
CA LYS A 141 5.11 0.53 5.26
C LYS A 141 3.96 0.14 4.33
N GLU A 142 3.28 1.13 3.76
CA GLU A 142 2.10 0.90 2.92
C GLU A 142 2.47 0.28 1.57
N ALA A 143 3.56 0.74 0.94
CA ALA A 143 4.10 0.15 -0.29
C ALA A 143 4.55 -1.30 -0.08
N CYS A 144 5.20 -1.61 1.05
CA CYS A 144 5.54 -3.00 1.38
C CYS A 144 4.29 -3.86 1.56
N SER A 145 3.29 -3.38 2.30
CA SER A 145 2.03 -4.10 2.50
C SER A 145 1.33 -4.38 1.16
N CYS A 146 1.16 -3.35 0.33
CA CYS A 146 0.50 -3.46 -0.97
C CYS A 146 1.23 -4.44 -1.91
N CYS A 147 2.57 -4.40 -1.95
CA CYS A 147 3.36 -5.37 -2.70
C CYS A 147 3.20 -6.79 -2.17
N VAL A 148 3.21 -7.00 -0.85
CA VAL A 148 2.98 -8.32 -0.23
C VAL A 148 1.63 -8.89 -0.64
N ASP A 149 0.56 -8.10 -0.54
CA ASP A 149 -0.79 -8.56 -0.87
C ASP A 149 -0.94 -8.86 -2.37
N THR A 150 -0.33 -8.03 -3.22
CA THR A 150 -0.30 -8.24 -4.66
C THR A 150 0.46 -9.52 -5.01
N ILE A 151 1.65 -9.75 -4.44
CA ILE A 151 2.44 -10.95 -4.67
C ILE A 151 1.67 -12.19 -4.23
N LYS A 152 1.03 -12.16 -3.05
CA LYS A 152 0.20 -13.28 -2.55
C LYS A 152 -0.96 -13.59 -3.48
N ALA A 153 -1.64 -12.58 -4.00
CA ALA A 153 -2.76 -12.78 -4.91
C ALA A 153 -2.33 -13.37 -6.26
N VAL A 154 -1.13 -13.03 -6.74
CA VAL A 154 -0.64 -13.45 -8.05
C VAL A 154 0.08 -14.81 -8.00
N TYR A 155 0.96 -15.00 -7.01
CA TYR A 155 1.86 -16.16 -6.93
C TYR A 155 1.59 -17.06 -5.71
N GLY A 156 0.80 -16.62 -4.74
CA GLY A 156 0.51 -17.37 -3.52
C GLY A 156 1.40 -16.99 -2.33
N THR A 157 1.01 -17.46 -1.15
CA THR A 157 1.65 -17.14 0.14
C THR A 157 2.98 -17.85 0.39
N GLN A 158 3.29 -18.90 -0.39
CA GLN A 158 4.52 -19.68 -0.31
C GLN A 158 5.41 -19.48 -1.55
N SER A 159 5.25 -18.35 -2.24
CA SER A 159 5.97 -18.06 -3.48
C SER A 159 7.39 -17.56 -3.24
N GLU A 160 8.32 -17.93 -4.12
CA GLU A 160 9.69 -17.41 -4.09
C GLU A 160 9.75 -15.89 -4.25
N GLU A 161 8.81 -15.31 -5.01
CA GLU A 161 8.70 -13.87 -5.20
C GLU A 161 8.43 -13.16 -3.87
N LEU A 162 7.57 -13.74 -3.02
CA LEU A 162 7.25 -13.18 -1.71
C LEU A 162 8.45 -13.29 -0.77
N GLU A 163 9.14 -14.42 -0.77
CA GLU A 163 10.35 -14.61 0.03
C GLU A 163 11.45 -13.62 -0.37
N LYS A 164 11.72 -13.49 -1.66
CA LYS A 164 12.70 -12.53 -2.22
C LYS A 164 12.34 -11.10 -1.86
N PHE A 165 11.07 -10.72 -2.00
CA PHE A 165 10.59 -9.39 -1.63
C PHE A 165 10.79 -9.10 -0.15
N ASN A 166 10.33 -10.00 0.73
CA ASN A 166 10.49 -9.86 2.17
C ASN A 166 11.96 -9.73 2.55
N HIS A 167 12.84 -10.58 2.02
CA HIS A 167 14.26 -10.47 2.29
C HIS A 167 14.83 -9.10 1.90
N ALA A 168 14.48 -8.58 0.71
CA ALA A 168 14.98 -7.30 0.22
C ALA A 168 14.57 -6.11 1.10
N VAL A 169 13.29 -6.03 1.49
CA VAL A 169 12.77 -4.88 2.24
C VAL A 169 13.20 -4.86 3.71
N TRP A 170 13.59 -6.01 4.28
CA TRP A 170 14.10 -6.11 5.65
C TRP A 170 15.64 -6.09 5.75
N SER A 171 16.36 -6.51 4.70
CA SER A 171 17.83 -6.49 4.65
C SER A 171 18.42 -5.11 4.32
N SER A 172 17.61 -4.17 3.83
CA SER A 172 18.09 -2.83 3.49
C SER A 172 18.25 -1.92 4.72
N SER A 173 17.80 -2.36 5.88
CA SER A 173 17.89 -1.64 7.16
C SER A 173 19.17 -1.99 7.96
N SER A 174 20.17 -2.58 7.32
CA SER A 174 21.46 -2.98 7.92
C SER A 174 22.70 -2.37 7.26
N ARG A 175 22.55 -1.38 6.37
CA ARG A 175 23.66 -0.56 5.86
C ARG A 175 23.59 0.86 6.40
#